data_AF-A0A850P246-F1
#
_entry.id   AF-A0A850P246-F1
#
_cell.length_a   1.000
_cell.length_b   1.000
_cell.length_c   1.000
_cell.angle_alpha   90.00
_cell.angle_beta   90.00
_cell.angle_gamma   90.00
#
_symmetry.space_group_name_H-M   'P 1'
#
loop_
_entity.id
_entity.type
_entity.pdbx_description
1 polymer ?
#
loop_
_entity_poly.entity_id
_entity_poly.type
_entity_poly.pdbx_seq_one_letter_code
_entity_poly.pdbx_strand_id
1 'polypeptide(L)'
;MTDGTARAHLLRPKLATVLREGYGAGDFHHDLLAALTVAVVALPLSMAIAVASGVSPERGLITTIIGGFLVSALGGSRHQIGGPAGAFIVLVAATTARFGLNGLLVCVLMSGVLITLVGACRLGSLIRHIPHAVTVGFTCGIAITIFASQIHDFLGLHLAGAEPGPLLPRLAALWQAAPSLDPDALAIGAGS
;
A
#
# COMPACT_ATOMS: atom_id res chain seq x y z
N MET A 1 28.02 28.80 -7.03
CA MET A 1 26.92 28.57 -7.99
C MET A 1 25.71 29.37 -7.54
N THR A 2 25.50 30.51 -8.20
CA THR A 2 24.58 31.60 -7.82
C THR A 2 23.55 31.83 -8.93
N ASP A 3 22.82 30.78 -9.30
CA ASP A 3 21.66 30.90 -10.18
C ASP A 3 20.40 30.51 -9.41
N GLY A 4 19.31 31.26 -9.59
CA GLY A 4 17.99 30.99 -9.02
C GLY A 4 17.37 29.64 -9.45
N THR A 5 18.11 28.81 -10.19
CA THR A 5 17.77 27.46 -10.66
C THR A 5 17.87 26.39 -9.56
N ALA A 6 18.47 26.69 -8.40
CA ALA A 6 18.61 25.75 -7.27
C ALA A 6 17.28 25.14 -6.78
N ARG A 7 16.14 25.77 -7.09
CA ARG A 7 14.80 25.36 -6.64
C ARG A 7 14.07 24.42 -7.60
N ALA A 8 14.39 24.46 -8.90
CA ALA A 8 13.64 23.76 -9.94
C ALA A 8 13.96 22.26 -10.04
N HIS A 9 15.07 21.80 -9.45
CA HIS A 9 15.49 20.39 -9.51
C HIS A 9 14.77 19.48 -8.50
N LEU A 10 14.12 20.04 -7.47
CA LEU A 10 13.56 19.28 -6.35
C LEU A 10 12.19 18.63 -6.64
N LEU A 11 11.45 19.13 -7.63
CA LEU A 11 10.13 18.61 -8.03
C LEU A 11 10.17 17.97 -9.42
N ARG A 12 11.37 17.69 -9.96
CA ARG A 12 11.50 17.00 -11.24
C ARG A 12 11.28 15.52 -11.00
N PRO A 13 10.37 14.87 -11.75
CA PRO A 13 10.21 13.43 -11.67
C PRO A 13 11.51 12.75 -12.08
N LYS A 14 11.88 11.68 -11.39
CA LYS A 14 13.13 10.96 -11.64
C LYS A 14 13.14 10.39 -13.05
N LEU A 15 11.99 9.99 -13.59
CA LEU A 15 11.80 9.57 -14.99
C LEU A 15 12.40 10.59 -15.98
N ALA A 16 12.11 11.88 -15.79
CA ALA A 16 12.63 12.93 -16.68
C ALA A 16 14.15 13.11 -16.58
N THR A 17 14.75 12.81 -15.42
CA THR A 17 16.21 12.86 -15.26
C THR A 17 16.89 11.65 -15.89
N VAL A 18 16.33 10.45 -15.72
CA VAL A 18 16.87 9.20 -16.27
C VAL A 18 16.85 9.24 -17.80
N LEU A 19 15.76 9.69 -18.40
CA LEU A 19 15.66 9.84 -19.86
C LEU A 19 16.66 10.87 -20.42
N ARG A 20 17.06 11.87 -19.62
CA ARG A 20 18.08 12.86 -20.01
C ARG A 20 19.51 12.38 -19.80
N GLU A 21 19.74 11.56 -18.77
CA GLU A 21 21.03 10.91 -18.48
C GLU A 21 21.39 9.84 -19.51
N GLY A 22 20.39 9.37 -20.27
CA GLY A 22 20.53 8.36 -21.33
C GLY A 22 19.91 7.05 -20.86
N TYR A 23 18.83 6.62 -21.52
CA TYR A 23 18.15 5.36 -21.24
C TYR A 23 18.29 4.44 -22.45
N GLY A 24 19.06 3.36 -22.29
CA GLY A 24 19.39 2.43 -23.37
C GLY A 24 18.48 1.20 -23.43
N ALA A 25 18.63 0.41 -24.50
CA ALA A 25 17.96 -0.88 -24.63
C ALA A 25 18.37 -1.89 -23.54
N GLY A 26 19.60 -1.78 -23.03
CA GLY A 26 20.08 -2.57 -21.91
C GLY A 26 19.33 -2.25 -20.61
N ASP A 27 19.15 -0.97 -20.28
CA ASP A 27 18.40 -0.54 -19.10
C ASP A 27 16.94 -0.98 -19.19
N PHE A 28 16.32 -0.80 -20.37
CA PHE A 28 14.97 -1.28 -20.64
C PHE A 28 14.80 -2.77 -20.39
N HIS A 29 15.75 -3.60 -20.84
CA HIS A 29 15.67 -5.04 -20.62
C HIS A 29 15.73 -5.40 -19.13
N HIS A 30 16.62 -4.77 -18.36
CA HIS A 30 16.70 -5.00 -16.92
C HIS A 30 15.44 -4.52 -16.19
N ASP A 31 14.94 -3.33 -16.54
CA ASP A 31 13.72 -2.77 -15.96
C ASP A 31 12.49 -3.62 -16.31
N LEU A 32 12.41 -4.17 -17.51
CA LEU A 32 11.31 -5.05 -17.93
C LEU A 32 11.30 -6.35 -17.12
N LEU A 33 12.46 -6.99 -16.94
CA LEU A 33 12.57 -8.18 -16.10
C LEU A 33 12.22 -7.87 -14.65
N ALA A 34 12.72 -6.76 -14.10
CA ALA A 34 12.35 -6.30 -12.76
C ALA A 34 10.85 -6.03 -12.64
N ALA A 35 10.25 -5.31 -13.59
CA ALA A 35 8.82 -5.02 -13.62
C ALA A 35 7.97 -6.28 -13.69
N LEU A 36 8.38 -7.28 -14.47
CA LEU A 36 7.67 -8.55 -14.56
C LEU A 36 7.68 -9.29 -13.22
N THR A 37 8.84 -9.39 -12.56
CA THR A 37 8.94 -10.05 -11.24
C THR A 37 8.11 -9.33 -10.17
N VAL A 38 8.15 -8.00 -10.17
CA VAL A 38 7.34 -7.18 -9.26
C VAL A 38 5.85 -7.34 -9.54
N ALA A 39 5.43 -7.36 -10.81
CA ALA A 39 4.03 -7.49 -11.20
C ALA A 39 3.42 -8.82 -10.73
N VAL A 40 4.15 -9.93 -10.84
CA VAL A 40 3.69 -11.26 -10.38
C VAL A 40 3.34 -11.25 -8.89
N VAL A 41 4.08 -10.50 -8.07
CA VAL A 41 3.81 -10.38 -6.62
C VAL A 41 2.78 -9.29 -6.32
N ALA A 42 2.81 -8.18 -7.04
CA ALA A 42 1.96 -7.02 -6.77
C ALA A 42 0.48 -7.24 -7.11
N LEU A 43 0.18 -7.98 -8.18
CA LEU A 43 -1.19 -8.28 -8.60
C LEU A 43 -2.02 -9.01 -7.51
N PRO A 44 -1.59 -10.18 -6.99
CA PRO A 44 -2.34 -10.87 -5.94
C PRO A 44 -2.39 -10.05 -4.64
N LEU A 45 -1.29 -9.39 -4.26
CA LEU A 45 -1.24 -8.55 -3.06
C LEU A 45 -2.26 -7.41 -3.12
N SER A 46 -2.37 -6.75 -4.27
CA SER A 46 -3.34 -5.67 -4.46
C SER A 46 -4.79 -6.14 -4.35
N MET A 47 -5.09 -7.33 -4.87
CA MET A 47 -6.43 -7.91 -4.79
C MET A 47 -6.77 -8.30 -3.35
N ALA A 48 -5.83 -8.91 -2.63
CA ALA A 48 -5.99 -9.28 -1.22
C ALA A 48 -6.24 -8.04 -0.33
N ILE A 49 -5.45 -6.97 -0.51
CA ILE A 49 -5.63 -5.70 0.22
C ILE A 49 -7.02 -5.09 -0.05
N ALA A 50 -7.51 -5.16 -1.28
CA ALA A 50 -8.84 -4.66 -1.64
C ALA A 50 -9.96 -5.44 -0.94
N VAL A 51 -9.90 -6.78 -0.97
CA VAL A 51 -10.87 -7.65 -0.28
C VAL A 51 -10.83 -7.41 1.23
N ALA A 52 -9.63 -7.36 1.82
CA ALA A 52 -9.46 -7.07 3.24
C ALA A 52 -9.98 -5.68 3.64
N SER A 53 -10.05 -4.74 2.69
CA SER A 53 -10.62 -3.40 2.90
C SER A 53 -12.14 -3.33 2.68
N GLY A 54 -12.79 -4.44 2.34
CA GLY A 54 -14.22 -4.51 2.07
C GLY A 54 -14.63 -3.96 0.69
N VAL A 55 -13.72 -3.90 -0.27
CA VAL A 55 -13.98 -3.46 -1.64
C VAL A 55 -13.69 -4.57 -2.66
N SER A 56 -14.24 -4.47 -3.88
CA SER A 56 -14.04 -5.51 -4.89
C SER A 56 -12.57 -5.62 -5.34
N PRO A 57 -12.08 -6.84 -5.64
CA PRO A 57 -10.70 -7.06 -6.10
C PRO A 57 -10.30 -6.21 -7.31
N GLU A 58 -11.23 -6.05 -8.25
CA GLU A 58 -11.07 -5.22 -9.46
C GLU A 58 -10.65 -3.78 -9.13
N ARG A 59 -11.22 -3.18 -8.07
CA ARG A 59 -10.87 -1.81 -7.66
C ARG A 59 -9.44 -1.73 -7.13
N GLY A 60 -8.98 -2.77 -6.43
CA GLY A 60 -7.59 -2.89 -6.02
C GLY A 60 -6.67 -2.89 -7.24
N LEU A 61 -6.97 -3.76 -8.21
CA LEU A 61 -6.20 -3.89 -9.44
C LEU A 61 -6.11 -2.56 -10.21
N ILE A 62 -7.25 -1.89 -10.42
CA ILE A 62 -7.31 -0.59 -11.09
C ILE A 62 -6.47 0.45 -10.32
N THR A 63 -6.57 0.47 -9.00
CA THR A 63 -5.80 1.39 -8.14
C THR A 63 -4.30 1.14 -8.26
N THR A 64 -3.86 -0.11 -8.31
CA THR A 64 -2.44 -0.47 -8.49
C THR A 64 -1.92 -0.08 -9.86
N ILE A 65 -2.69 -0.33 -10.93
CA ILE A 65 -2.27 0.01 -12.30
C ILE A 65 -2.15 1.53 -12.46
N ILE A 66 -3.22 2.27 -12.12
CA ILE A 66 -3.25 3.73 -12.31
C ILE A 66 -2.33 4.41 -11.30
N GLY A 67 -2.46 4.08 -10.01
CA GLY A 67 -1.66 4.66 -8.94
C GLY A 67 -0.18 4.32 -9.07
N GLY A 68 0.16 3.07 -9.41
CA GLY A 68 1.52 2.64 -9.67
C GLY A 68 2.14 3.41 -10.84
N PHE A 69 1.44 3.53 -11.96
CA PHE A 69 1.88 4.33 -13.09
C PHE A 69 2.12 5.80 -12.72
N LEU A 70 1.16 6.44 -12.05
CA LEU A 70 1.29 7.85 -11.67
C LEU A 70 2.44 8.09 -10.69
N VAL A 71 2.62 7.21 -9.70
CA VAL A 71 3.74 7.29 -8.75
C VAL A 71 5.07 7.06 -9.44
N SER A 72 5.19 6.09 -10.34
CA SER A 72 6.44 5.86 -11.08
C SER A 72 6.76 6.99 -12.07
N ALA A 73 5.73 7.57 -12.71
CA ALA A 73 5.90 8.68 -13.66
C ALA A 73 6.26 10.01 -12.98
N LEU A 74 5.65 10.29 -11.81
CA LEU A 74 5.80 11.56 -11.09
C LEU A 74 6.75 11.49 -9.88
N GLY A 75 7.19 10.29 -9.51
CA GLY A 75 7.99 10.03 -8.31
C GLY A 75 9.42 10.54 -8.36
N GLY A 76 10.04 10.63 -7.19
CA GLY A 76 11.41 11.13 -7.01
C GLY A 76 12.49 10.06 -6.98
N SER A 77 12.13 8.78 -7.06
CA SER A 77 13.06 7.64 -6.93
C SER A 77 13.01 6.72 -8.15
N ARG A 78 14.17 6.17 -8.52
CA ARG A 78 14.33 5.24 -9.65
C ARG A 78 13.74 3.85 -9.39
N HIS A 79 13.54 3.48 -8.13
CA HIS A 79 13.08 2.13 -7.74
C HIS A 79 11.78 2.17 -6.92
N GLN A 80 11.07 3.31 -6.92
CA GLN A 80 9.82 3.42 -6.19
C GLN A 80 8.69 2.76 -6.97
N ILE A 81 8.01 1.83 -6.30
CA ILE A 81 6.81 1.17 -6.79
C ILE A 81 5.62 1.77 -6.05
N GLY A 82 4.61 2.23 -6.79
CA GLY A 82 3.35 2.70 -6.23
C GLY A 82 2.31 1.59 -6.19
N GLY A 83 1.49 1.57 -5.14
CA GLY A 83 0.37 0.64 -5.02
C GLY A 83 -0.37 0.79 -3.68
N PRO A 84 -1.49 0.07 -3.50
CA PRO A 84 -2.19 -0.04 -2.24
C PRO A 84 -1.27 -0.57 -1.16
N ALA A 85 -1.24 0.10 0.00
CA ALA A 85 -0.45 -0.34 1.14
C ALA A 85 -1.35 -0.92 2.23
N GLY A 86 -0.93 -2.04 2.83
CA GLY A 86 -1.68 -2.72 3.89
C GLY A 86 -2.02 -1.82 5.09
N ALA A 87 -1.17 -0.81 5.35
CA ALA A 87 -1.39 0.21 6.38
C ALA A 87 -2.73 0.97 6.24
N PHE A 88 -3.27 1.06 5.03
CA PHE A 88 -4.52 1.77 4.77
C PHE A 88 -5.76 0.87 4.78
N ILE A 89 -5.64 -0.45 4.94
CA ILE A 89 -6.78 -1.38 4.92
C ILE A 89 -7.87 -0.95 5.91
N VAL A 90 -7.47 -0.74 7.17
CA VAL A 90 -8.40 -0.36 8.25
C VAL A 90 -9.04 1.01 7.97
N LEU A 91 -8.27 1.95 7.42
CA LEU A 91 -8.78 3.28 7.09
C LEU A 91 -9.79 3.23 5.94
N VAL A 92 -9.50 2.46 4.88
CA VAL A 92 -10.40 2.29 3.74
C VAL A 92 -11.67 1.57 4.17
N ALA A 93 -11.56 0.49 4.95
CA ALA A 93 -12.71 -0.24 5.50
C ALA A 93 -13.60 0.66 6.36
N ALA A 94 -13.00 1.42 7.30
CA ALA A 94 -13.74 2.33 8.18
C ALA A 94 -14.38 3.49 7.40
N THR A 95 -13.69 4.06 6.42
CA THR A 95 -14.21 5.16 5.59
C THR A 95 -15.35 4.67 4.71
N THR A 96 -15.21 3.49 4.10
CA THR A 96 -16.25 2.87 3.26
C THR A 96 -17.47 2.50 4.09
N ALA A 97 -17.29 1.94 5.29
CA ALA A 97 -18.40 1.63 6.19
C ALA A 97 -19.18 2.89 6.63
N ARG A 98 -18.48 4.02 6.78
CA ARG A 98 -19.09 5.27 7.25
C ARG A 98 -19.70 6.12 6.14
N PHE A 99 -19.05 6.22 4.98
CA PHE A 99 -19.41 7.16 3.91
C PHE A 99 -19.76 6.47 2.58
N GLY A 100 -19.71 5.14 2.53
CA GLY A 100 -19.85 4.36 1.30
C GLY A 100 -18.69 4.58 0.33
N LEU A 101 -18.79 3.94 -0.84
CA LEU A 101 -17.77 4.00 -1.88
C LEU A 101 -17.64 5.39 -2.51
N ASN A 102 -18.77 6.09 -2.72
CA ASN A 102 -18.74 7.45 -3.25
C ASN A 102 -18.03 8.40 -2.28
N GLY A 103 -18.27 8.24 -0.97
CA GLY A 103 -17.56 8.99 0.06
C GLY A 103 -16.07 8.68 0.09
N LEU A 104 -15.68 7.41 -0.04
CA LEU A 104 -14.27 7.01 -0.15
C LEU A 104 -13.56 7.73 -1.29
N LEU A 105 -14.15 7.78 -2.49
CA LEU A 105 -13.58 8.44 -3.66
C LEU A 105 -13.34 9.93 -3.41
N VAL A 106 -14.30 10.62 -2.80
CA VAL A 106 -14.17 12.04 -2.44
C VAL A 106 -13.08 12.24 -1.39
N CYS A 107 -13.04 11.41 -0.34
CA CYS A 107 -12.00 11.47 0.68
C CYS A 107 -10.59 11.26 0.10
N VAL A 108 -10.42 10.32 -0.83
CA VAL A 108 -9.15 10.06 -1.51
C VAL A 108 -8.75 11.25 -2.38
N LEU A 109 -9.69 11.82 -3.14
CA LEU A 109 -9.44 13.01 -3.95
C LEU A 109 -9.01 14.20 -3.08
N MET A 110 -9.72 14.44 -1.98
CA MET A 110 -9.36 15.49 -1.01
C MET A 110 -7.99 15.25 -0.40
N SER A 111 -7.66 14.02 0.00
CA SER A 111 -6.34 13.64 0.50
C SER A 111 -5.24 13.94 -0.53
N GLY A 112 -5.48 13.60 -1.81
CA GLY A 112 -4.55 13.90 -2.91
C GLY A 112 -4.29 15.40 -3.09
N VAL A 113 -5.34 16.22 -3.01
CA VAL A 113 -5.22 17.69 -3.04
C VAL A 113 -4.41 18.19 -1.84
N LEU A 114 -4.73 17.73 -0.62
CA LEU A 114 -4.03 18.13 0.60
C LEU A 114 -2.55 17.75 0.56
N ILE A 115 -2.21 16.53 0.15
CA ILE A 115 -0.83 16.07 0.02
C ILE A 115 -0.08 16.88 -1.04
N THR A 116 -0.75 17.22 -2.15
CA THR A 116 -0.19 18.07 -3.19
C THR A 116 0.10 19.48 -2.67
N LEU A 117 -0.80 20.07 -1.87
CA LEU A 117 -0.58 21.36 -1.22
C LEU A 117 0.60 21.30 -0.23
N VAL A 118 0.67 20.25 0.60
CA VAL A 118 1.81 20.01 1.51
C VAL A 118 3.13 19.88 0.74
N GLY A 119 3.11 19.18 -0.39
CA GLY A 119 4.25 19.05 -1.31
C GLY A 119 4.66 20.39 -1.94
N ALA A 120 3.69 21.18 -2.41
CA ALA A 120 3.91 22.51 -2.97
C ALA A 120 4.47 23.50 -1.94
N CYS A 121 4.01 23.42 -0.69
CA CYS A 121 4.55 24.18 0.43
C CYS A 121 5.91 23.64 0.93
N ARG A 122 6.40 22.51 0.39
CA ARG A 122 7.70 21.88 0.71
C ARG A 122 7.80 21.38 2.16
N LEU A 123 6.65 21.10 2.77
CA LEU A 123 6.58 20.55 4.13
C LEU A 123 7.04 19.09 4.20
N GLY A 124 7.27 18.40 3.07
CA GLY A 124 7.85 17.05 3.05
C GLY A 124 9.23 16.96 3.72
N SER A 125 9.97 18.06 3.80
CA SER A 125 11.23 18.13 4.56
C SER A 125 11.06 17.87 6.06
N LEU A 126 9.87 18.12 6.61
CA LEU A 126 9.54 17.91 8.03
C LEU A 126 9.56 16.42 8.40
N ILE A 127 9.35 15.52 7.44
CA ILE A 127 9.42 14.05 7.65
C ILE A 127 10.77 13.65 8.25
N ARG A 128 11.86 14.39 7.97
CA ARG A 128 13.19 14.13 8.55
C ARG A 128 13.27 14.33 10.07
N HIS A 129 12.29 14.99 10.68
CA HIS A 129 12.23 15.21 12.13
C HIS A 129 11.40 14.15 12.85
N ILE A 130 10.80 13.19 12.13
CA ILE A 130 10.09 12.07 12.75
C ILE A 130 11.14 11.17 13.44
N PRO A 131 11.02 10.93 14.76
CA PRO A 131 11.95 10.07 15.47
C PRO A 131 11.95 8.65 14.89
N HIS A 132 13.13 8.03 14.80
CA HIS A 132 13.27 6.66 14.30
C HIS A 132 12.35 5.67 15.04
N ALA A 133 12.19 5.84 16.36
CA ALA A 133 11.30 5.03 17.18
C ALA A 133 9.84 5.05 16.72
N VAL A 134 9.35 6.20 16.22
CA VAL A 134 7.98 6.32 15.70
C VAL A 134 7.83 5.53 14.40
N THR A 135 8.81 5.64 13.49
CA THR A 135 8.79 4.91 12.21
C THR A 135 8.86 3.40 12.44
N VAL A 136 9.71 2.93 13.35
CA VAL A 136 9.79 1.51 13.74
C VAL A 136 8.48 1.06 14.37
N GLY A 137 7.96 1.81 15.34
CA GLY A 137 6.68 1.48 16.01
C GLY A 137 5.51 1.38 15.03
N PHE A 138 5.40 2.32 14.09
CA PHE A 138 4.38 2.30 13.04
C PHE A 138 4.55 1.07 12.12
N THR A 139 5.78 0.77 11.71
CA THR A 139 6.07 -0.39 10.85
C THR A 139 5.77 -1.71 11.56
N CYS A 140 6.15 -1.85 12.84
CA CYS A 140 5.80 -3.01 13.67
C CYS A 140 4.28 -3.14 13.85
N GLY A 141 3.57 -2.03 14.05
CA GLY A 141 2.11 -2.01 14.14
C GLY A 141 1.44 -2.52 12.85
N ILE A 142 1.93 -2.09 11.68
CA ILE A 142 1.49 -2.61 10.38
C ILE A 142 1.77 -4.11 10.28
N ALA A 143 2.99 -4.54 10.62
CA ALA A 143 3.38 -5.95 10.54
C ALA A 143 2.49 -6.84 11.41
N ILE A 144 2.20 -6.44 12.65
CA ILE A 144 1.29 -7.16 13.55
C ILE A 144 -0.14 -7.19 13.01
N THR A 145 -0.61 -6.07 12.43
CA THR A 145 -1.96 -6.00 11.85
C THR A 145 -2.11 -6.90 10.63
N ILE A 146 -1.09 -6.94 9.76
CA ILE A 146 -1.04 -7.85 8.60
C ILE A 146 -0.97 -9.29 9.08
N PHE A 147 -0.08 -9.61 10.02
CA PHE A 147 0.02 -10.95 10.58
C PHE A 147 -1.32 -11.43 11.13
N ALA A 148 -2.00 -10.58 11.92
CA ALA A 148 -3.31 -10.89 12.47
C ALA A 148 -4.40 -11.13 11.40
N SER A 149 -4.38 -10.42 10.26
CA SER A 149 -5.31 -10.72 9.15
C SER A 149 -5.05 -12.04 8.45
N GLN A 150 -3.86 -12.64 8.59
CA GLN A 150 -3.55 -13.92 7.93
C GLN A 150 -3.87 -15.13 8.81
N ILE A 151 -4.04 -14.94 10.12
CA ILE A 151 -4.36 -16.04 11.07
C ILE A 151 -5.69 -16.71 10.71
N HIS A 152 -6.68 -15.93 10.28
CA HIS A 152 -8.00 -16.44 9.88
C HIS A 152 -7.88 -17.47 8.75
N ASP A 153 -7.27 -17.08 7.64
CA ASP A 153 -7.10 -17.93 6.45
C ASP A 153 -6.12 -19.09 6.72
N PHE A 154 -5.03 -18.84 7.45
CA PHE A 154 -4.02 -19.85 7.76
C PHE A 154 -4.56 -20.99 8.64
N LEU A 155 -5.48 -20.69 9.56
CA LEU A 155 -6.11 -21.68 10.44
C LEU A 155 -7.47 -22.18 9.91
N GLY A 156 -7.96 -21.64 8.79
CA GLY A 156 -9.27 -21.97 8.21
C GLY A 156 -10.46 -21.69 9.16
N LEU A 157 -10.36 -20.66 10.00
CA LEU A 157 -11.39 -20.41 11.02
C LEU A 157 -12.71 -19.95 10.40
N HIS A 158 -13.83 -20.33 11.02
CA HIS A 158 -15.15 -19.83 10.63
C HIS A 158 -15.60 -18.72 11.58
N LEU A 159 -15.60 -17.48 11.09
CA LEU A 159 -16.12 -16.33 11.83
C LEU A 159 -17.64 -16.24 11.67
N ALA A 160 -18.36 -16.02 12.78
CA ALA A 160 -19.82 -15.87 12.78
C ALA A 160 -20.32 -14.55 12.13
N GLY A 161 -19.41 -13.65 11.74
CA GLY A 161 -19.72 -12.36 11.14
C GLY A 161 -18.53 -11.77 10.39
N ALA A 162 -18.68 -10.53 9.91
CA ALA A 162 -17.61 -9.84 9.18
C ALA A 162 -16.36 -9.65 10.07
N GLU A 163 -15.19 -9.92 9.51
CA GLU A 163 -13.92 -9.77 10.22
C GLU A 163 -13.70 -8.30 10.63
N PRO A 164 -13.44 -8.01 11.91
CA PRO A 164 -13.16 -6.65 12.34
C PRO A 164 -11.88 -6.09 11.69
N GLY A 165 -11.94 -4.84 11.25
CA GLY A 165 -10.77 -4.11 10.75
C GLY A 165 -9.72 -3.83 11.84
N PRO A 166 -10.09 -3.29 13.02
CA PRO A 166 -9.13 -2.98 14.08
C PRO A 166 -8.55 -4.26 14.74
N LEU A 167 -7.28 -4.19 15.15
CA LEU A 167 -6.52 -5.33 15.67
C LEU A 167 -7.15 -5.99 16.91
N LEU A 168 -7.54 -5.22 17.93
CA LEU A 168 -8.04 -5.79 19.19
C LEU A 168 -9.36 -6.57 19.02
N PRO A 169 -10.41 -6.00 18.38
CA PRO A 169 -11.62 -6.76 18.07
C PRO A 169 -11.36 -7.97 17.17
N ARG A 170 -10.42 -7.88 16.23
CA ARG A 170 -10.03 -9.00 15.37
C ARG A 170 -9.46 -10.15 16.20
N LEU A 171 -8.50 -9.88 17.09
CA LEU A 171 -7.91 -10.91 17.95
C LEU A 171 -8.97 -11.58 18.84
N ALA A 172 -9.94 -10.81 19.35
CA ALA A 172 -11.05 -11.37 20.12
C ALA A 172 -11.96 -12.28 19.27
N ALA A 173 -12.26 -11.88 18.03
CA ALA A 173 -13.05 -12.68 17.11
C ALA A 173 -12.34 -13.99 16.71
N LEU A 174 -11.03 -13.91 16.41
CA LEU A 174 -10.20 -15.09 16.13
C LEU A 174 -10.13 -16.04 17.34
N TRP A 175 -10.01 -15.50 18.55
CA TRP A 175 -10.00 -16.30 19.77
C TRP A 175 -11.33 -17.06 19.98
N GLN A 176 -12.46 -16.40 19.71
CA GLN A 176 -13.77 -17.05 19.78
C GLN A 176 -13.95 -18.12 18.69
N ALA A 177 -13.38 -17.91 17.51
CA ALA A 177 -13.41 -18.85 16.40
C ALA A 177 -12.35 -19.95 16.49
N ALA A 178 -11.41 -19.90 17.43
CA ALA A 178 -10.34 -20.89 17.61
C ALA A 178 -10.81 -22.36 17.65
N PRO A 179 -11.99 -22.72 18.19
CA PRO A 179 -12.50 -24.08 18.15
C PRO A 179 -12.87 -24.58 16.74
N SER A 180 -13.05 -23.68 15.77
CA SER A 180 -13.43 -23.99 14.38
C SER A 180 -12.23 -24.22 13.45
N LEU A 181 -11.08 -24.58 14.02
CA LEU A 181 -9.84 -24.82 13.28
C LEU A 181 -10.03 -25.93 12.26
N ASP A 182 -9.65 -25.63 11.01
CA ASP A 182 -9.62 -26.58 9.92
C ASP A 182 -8.19 -27.16 9.77
N PRO A 183 -7.98 -28.46 10.06
CA PRO A 183 -6.68 -29.10 9.95
C PRO A 183 -6.13 -29.10 8.52
N ASP A 184 -7.00 -29.13 7.51
CA ASP A 184 -6.59 -29.20 6.11
C ASP A 184 -6.05 -27.83 5.64
N ALA A 185 -6.73 -26.74 6.02
CA ALA A 185 -6.25 -25.38 5.78
C ALA A 185 -4.90 -25.13 6.46
N LEU A 186 -4.75 -25.57 7.71
CA LEU A 186 -3.48 -25.49 8.45
C LEU A 186 -2.36 -26.27 7.75
N ALA A 187 -2.65 -27.48 7.25
CA ALA A 187 -1.67 -28.30 6.55
C ALA A 187 -1.21 -27.66 5.23
N ILE A 188 -2.14 -27.07 4.47
CA ILE A 188 -1.83 -26.33 3.24
C ILE A 188 -0.98 -25.10 3.57
N GLY A 189 -1.40 -24.29 4.55
CA GLY A 189 -0.69 -23.08 4.94
C GLY A 189 0.72 -23.36 5.50
N ALA A 190 0.91 -24.45 6.24
CA ALA A 190 2.23 -24.83 6.75
C ALA A 190 3.15 -25.43 5.67
N GLY A 191 2.59 -25.93 4.57
CA GLY A 191 3.32 -26.55 3.46
C GLY A 191 3.70 -25.59 2.32
N SER A 192 3.14 -24.38 2.29
CA SER A 192 3.39 -23.32 1.31
C SER A 192 4.45 -22.32 1.76
#